data_AF-A0A520C0U7-F1
#
_entry.id   AF-A0A520C0U7-F1
#
_cell.length_a   1.000
_cell.length_b   1.000
_cell.length_c   1.000
_cell.angle_alpha   90.00
_cell.angle_beta   90.00
_cell.angle_gamma   90.00
#
_symmetry.space_group_name_H-M   'P 1'
#
loop_
_entity.id
_entity.type
_entity.pdbx_description
1 polymer ?
#
loop_
_entity_poly.entity_id
_entity_poly.type
_entity_poly.pdbx_seq_one_letter_code
_entity_poly.pdbx_strand_id
1 'polypeptide(L)'
;MKKQILYILSFLIIGFAGCKTKTTINQDEAGTVITEYLTANPEYKTTRFNFGEIKFSSKSDKADLAKYKTLESKGMVALSLKEANKKFLSKDSSFVYQITLTDKASPLVLKQDENKATVKVVEYVLSDEKPVDFSQVNSSTAKVTVSLKKVNTDFAPFDKDASENSNFITKTYKLKLSKDEGWKVQK
;
A
#
# COMPACT_ATOMS: atom_id res chain seq x y z
N MET A 1 50.67 9.60 58.55
CA MET A 1 50.88 8.19 58.16
C MET A 1 49.80 7.87 57.11
N LYS A 2 50.19 7.70 55.83
CA LYS A 2 50.15 6.43 55.07
C LYS A 2 48.69 5.95 54.87
N LYS A 3 48.11 5.85 53.66
CA LYS A 3 48.64 5.56 52.32
C LYS A 3 47.66 6.00 51.23
N GLN A 4 48.20 6.52 50.12
CA GLN A 4 47.63 6.40 48.78
C GLN A 4 47.78 4.95 48.29
N ILE A 5 46.84 4.45 47.48
CA ILE A 5 47.05 3.45 46.42
C ILE A 5 45.90 3.59 45.40
N LEU A 6 46.26 3.92 44.16
CA LEU A 6 45.47 3.78 42.93
C LEU A 6 45.03 2.33 42.71
N TYR A 7 43.89 2.08 42.07
CA TYR A 7 43.83 1.17 40.91
C TYR A 7 42.71 1.59 39.94
N ILE A 8 43.14 1.77 38.69
CA ILE A 8 42.36 1.99 37.47
C ILE A 8 41.68 0.68 37.08
N LEU A 9 40.39 0.72 36.73
CA LEU A 9 39.85 -0.24 35.76
C LEU A 9 38.70 0.39 34.96
N SER A 10 39.07 0.94 33.80
CA SER A 10 38.15 1.22 32.71
C SER A 10 37.50 -0.09 32.24
N PHE A 11 36.17 -0.18 32.34
CA PHE A 11 35.40 -1.06 31.46
C PHE A 11 34.71 -0.19 30.41
N LEU A 12 35.46 0.04 29.35
CA LEU A 12 34.98 0.54 28.08
C LEU A 12 34.09 -0.55 27.47
N ILE A 13 32.77 -0.50 27.73
CA ILE A 13 31.81 -1.30 26.97
C ILE A 13 31.63 -0.60 25.62
N ILE A 14 32.59 -0.83 24.71
CA ILE A 14 32.30 -0.69 23.29
C ILE A 14 31.34 -1.82 22.99
N GLY A 15 30.04 -1.51 22.96
CA GLY A 15 29.06 -2.39 22.38
C GLY A 15 29.52 -2.75 20.97
N PHE A 16 29.69 -4.04 20.73
CA PHE A 16 29.96 -4.61 19.42
C PHE A 16 28.88 -4.13 18.44
N ALA A 17 29.16 -3.04 17.72
CA ALA A 17 28.61 -2.85 16.38
C ALA A 17 29.35 -3.86 15.50
N GLY A 18 28.93 -5.13 15.60
CA GLY A 18 29.38 -6.18 14.70
C GLY A 18 29.13 -5.69 13.27
N CYS A 19 30.21 -5.54 12.51
CA CYS A 19 30.15 -5.30 11.08
C CYS A 19 29.19 -6.33 10.47
N LYS A 20 27.99 -5.92 10.04
CA LYS A 20 27.03 -6.78 9.34
C LYS A 20 27.48 -7.05 7.89
N THR A 21 28.77 -7.23 7.67
CA THR A 21 29.40 -7.44 6.35
C THR A 21 29.45 -8.92 5.99
N LYS A 22 28.42 -9.70 6.36
CA LYS A 22 28.24 -11.05 5.82
C LYS A 22 27.84 -10.90 4.35
N THR A 23 28.75 -11.26 3.46
CA THR A 23 28.59 -11.16 1.99
C THR A 23 27.74 -12.28 1.39
N THR A 24 27.34 -13.25 2.21
CA THR A 24 26.42 -14.32 1.85
C THR A 24 25.08 -14.11 2.53
N ILE A 25 24.01 -14.37 1.79
CA ILE A 25 22.63 -14.33 2.30
C ILE A 25 21.92 -15.60 1.87
N ASN A 26 21.13 -16.18 2.77
CA ASN A 26 20.30 -17.34 2.44
C ASN A 26 18.82 -16.92 2.21
N GLN A 27 17.99 -17.88 1.81
CA GLN A 27 16.58 -17.62 1.47
C GLN A 27 15.77 -17.10 2.67
N ASP A 28 16.01 -17.59 3.89
CA ASP A 28 15.28 -17.17 5.09
C ASP A 28 15.67 -15.74 5.52
N GLU A 29 16.97 -15.42 5.50
CA GLU A 29 17.50 -14.07 5.73
C GLU A 29 16.93 -13.09 4.68
N ALA A 30 16.91 -13.49 3.41
CA ALA A 30 16.33 -12.69 2.33
C ALA A 30 14.81 -12.49 2.47
N GLY A 31 14.08 -13.53 2.91
CA GLY A 31 12.65 -13.45 3.22
C GLY A 31 12.35 -12.45 4.33
N THR A 32 13.18 -12.46 5.38
CA THR A 32 13.08 -11.49 6.50
C THR A 32 13.29 -10.05 6.00
N VAL A 33 14.35 -9.81 5.22
CA VAL A 33 14.64 -8.47 4.67
C VAL A 33 13.49 -7.96 3.80
N ILE A 34 12.88 -8.81 2.97
CA ILE A 34 11.74 -8.43 2.14
C ILE A 34 10.48 -8.19 2.97
N THR A 35 10.22 -9.02 3.97
CA THR A 35 9.06 -8.86 4.86
C THR A 35 9.13 -7.53 5.60
N GLU A 36 10.26 -7.22 6.23
CA GLU A 36 10.49 -5.94 6.91
C GLU A 36 10.32 -4.75 5.94
N TYR A 37 10.87 -4.87 4.73
CA TYR A 37 10.74 -3.83 3.71
C TYR A 37 9.29 -3.57 3.31
N LEU A 38 8.51 -4.63 3.04
CA LEU A 38 7.12 -4.52 2.61
C LEU A 38 6.18 -4.09 3.73
N THR A 39 6.48 -4.41 4.99
CA THR A 39 5.78 -3.86 6.16
C THR A 39 5.99 -2.35 6.26
N ALA A 40 7.22 -1.88 6.05
CA ALA A 40 7.54 -0.45 6.09
C ALA A 40 7.13 0.32 4.82
N ASN A 41 7.05 -0.37 3.68
CA ASN A 41 6.73 0.20 2.37
C ASN A 41 5.62 -0.66 1.72
N PRO A 42 4.37 -0.57 2.21
CA PRO A 42 3.28 -1.36 1.69
C PRO A 42 3.05 -1.06 0.20
N GLU A 43 2.83 -2.12 -0.58
CA GLU A 43 2.52 -1.99 -1.99
C GLU A 43 1.01 -1.91 -2.19
N TYR A 44 0.57 -1.02 -3.06
CA TYR A 44 -0.84 -0.86 -3.39
C TYR A 44 -1.01 -0.39 -4.84
N LYS A 45 -2.14 -0.76 -5.43
CA LYS A 45 -2.63 -0.18 -6.68
C LYS A 45 -3.54 1.00 -6.35
N THR A 46 -3.45 2.05 -7.15
CA THR A 46 -4.25 3.27 -6.97
C THR A 46 -5.11 3.57 -8.18
N THR A 47 -6.24 4.25 -7.97
CA THR A 47 -7.03 4.86 -9.04
C THR A 47 -7.36 6.32 -8.70
N ARG A 48 -7.89 7.05 -9.68
CA ARG A 48 -8.51 8.35 -9.46
C ARG A 48 -9.99 8.16 -9.11
N PHE A 49 -10.39 8.74 -7.99
CA PHE A 49 -11.76 8.77 -7.51
C PHE A 49 -12.30 10.20 -7.57
N ASN A 50 -13.46 10.40 -8.17
CA ASN A 50 -14.09 11.72 -8.26
C ASN A 50 -15.09 11.89 -7.12
N PHE A 51 -15.14 13.08 -6.55
CA PHE A 51 -16.13 13.45 -5.53
C PHE A 51 -16.52 14.92 -5.70
N GLY A 52 -17.37 15.43 -4.82
CA GLY A 52 -17.96 16.76 -4.95
C GLY A 52 -19.32 16.69 -5.64
N GLU A 53 -19.66 17.72 -6.40
CA GLU A 53 -20.93 17.74 -7.12
C GLU A 53 -20.84 16.91 -8.40
N ILE A 54 -21.61 15.81 -8.47
CA ILE A 54 -21.64 14.91 -9.61
C ILE A 54 -23.07 14.70 -10.07
N LYS A 55 -23.29 14.88 -11.37
CA LYS A 55 -24.56 14.61 -12.04
C LYS A 55 -24.56 13.19 -12.61
N PHE A 56 -25.64 12.46 -12.35
CA PHE A 56 -25.87 11.11 -12.87
C PHE A 56 -27.15 11.08 -13.71
N SER A 57 -27.10 10.40 -14.85
CA SER A 57 -28.26 9.94 -15.60
C SER A 57 -28.78 8.62 -15.03
N SER A 58 -30.10 8.50 -14.93
CA SER A 58 -30.78 7.28 -14.47
C SER A 58 -30.57 6.09 -15.42
N LYS A 59 -30.23 6.34 -16.69
CA LYS A 59 -29.95 5.31 -17.68
C LYS A 59 -28.46 5.03 -17.85
N SER A 60 -27.66 6.00 -18.28
CA SER A 60 -26.26 5.76 -18.64
C SER A 60 -25.38 5.49 -17.42
N ASP A 61 -25.68 6.16 -16.30
CA ASP A 61 -24.78 6.19 -15.15
C ASP A 61 -25.30 5.37 -13.98
N LYS A 62 -26.30 4.50 -14.22
CA LYS A 62 -26.92 3.65 -13.20
C LYS A 62 -25.88 2.79 -12.47
N ALA A 63 -24.95 2.20 -13.21
CA ALA A 63 -23.90 1.35 -12.66
C ALA A 63 -22.91 2.15 -11.80
N ASP A 64 -22.52 3.34 -12.25
CA ASP A 64 -21.59 4.19 -11.49
C ASP A 64 -22.25 4.75 -10.23
N LEU A 65 -23.51 5.22 -10.31
CA LEU A 65 -24.27 5.64 -9.13
C LEU A 65 -24.40 4.51 -8.11
N ALA A 66 -24.58 3.25 -8.56
CA ALA A 66 -24.63 2.10 -7.66
C ALA A 66 -23.30 1.85 -6.92
N LYS A 67 -22.15 2.14 -7.54
CA LYS A 67 -20.83 2.07 -6.87
C LYS A 67 -20.75 3.10 -5.74
N TYR A 68 -21.16 4.35 -5.99
CA TYR A 68 -21.19 5.39 -4.95
C TYR A 68 -22.15 5.05 -3.80
N LYS A 69 -23.35 4.53 -4.10
CA LYS A 69 -24.28 4.05 -3.07
C LYS A 69 -23.72 2.90 -2.24
N THR A 70 -22.94 2.01 -2.86
CA THR A 70 -22.23 0.96 -2.13
C THR A 70 -21.21 1.56 -1.16
N LEU A 71 -20.40 2.53 -1.61
CA LEU A 71 -19.47 3.24 -0.73
C LEU A 71 -20.19 3.96 0.42
N GLU A 72 -21.36 4.54 0.16
CA GLU A 72 -22.20 5.19 1.17
C GLU A 72 -22.70 4.20 2.23
N SER A 73 -23.21 3.05 1.80
CA SER A 73 -23.68 2.00 2.72
C SER A 73 -22.57 1.49 3.65
N LYS A 74 -21.31 1.57 3.20
CA LYS A 74 -20.13 1.23 3.97
C LYS A 74 -19.59 2.39 4.80
N GLY A 75 -20.19 3.57 4.68
CA GLY A 75 -19.79 4.80 5.35
C GLY A 75 -18.46 5.36 4.86
N MET A 76 -18.04 5.05 3.62
CA MET A 76 -16.81 5.61 3.03
C MET A 76 -17.04 7.00 2.45
N VAL A 77 -18.24 7.23 1.91
CA VAL A 77 -18.69 8.53 1.40
C VAL A 77 -20.07 8.87 1.96
N ALA A 78 -20.44 10.14 1.93
CA ALA A 78 -21.81 10.59 2.12
C ALA A 78 -22.36 11.10 0.78
N LEU A 79 -23.59 10.70 0.41
CA LEU A 79 -24.29 11.22 -0.77
C LEU A 79 -25.46 12.10 -0.30
N SER A 80 -25.38 13.40 -0.61
CA SER A 80 -26.51 14.30 -0.43
C SER A 80 -27.12 14.64 -1.79
N LEU A 81 -28.39 14.26 -2.00
CA LEU A 81 -29.12 14.65 -3.21
C LEU A 81 -29.37 16.16 -3.17
N LYS A 82 -28.84 16.89 -4.14
CA LYS A 82 -29.06 18.33 -4.31
C LYS A 82 -30.24 18.61 -5.24
N GLU A 83 -30.29 17.91 -6.36
CA GLU A 83 -31.33 18.12 -7.38
C GLU A 83 -31.79 16.80 -7.99
N ALA A 84 -33.09 16.70 -8.26
CA ALA A 84 -33.69 15.59 -8.99
C ALA A 84 -34.56 16.14 -10.13
N ASN A 85 -34.04 16.07 -11.34
CA ASN A 85 -34.72 16.54 -12.54
C ASN A 85 -35.33 15.35 -13.29
N LYS A 86 -36.63 15.14 -13.11
CA LYS A 86 -37.41 14.17 -13.86
C LYS A 86 -37.85 14.79 -15.19
N LYS A 87 -37.36 14.27 -16.32
CA LYS A 87 -37.84 14.71 -17.63
C LYS A 87 -39.24 14.15 -17.87
N PHE A 88 -40.26 15.01 -17.87
CA PHE A 88 -41.68 14.62 -17.96
C PHE A 88 -42.02 13.69 -19.14
N LEU A 89 -41.28 13.81 -20.26
CA LEU A 89 -41.48 13.03 -21.49
C LEU A 89 -40.42 11.94 -21.72
N SER A 90 -39.39 11.83 -20.87
CA SER A 90 -38.32 10.86 -21.05
C SER A 90 -38.26 9.89 -19.87
N LYS A 91 -37.99 8.62 -20.16
CA LYS A 91 -37.66 7.62 -19.14
C LYS A 91 -36.32 7.89 -18.46
N ASP A 92 -35.55 8.87 -18.93
CA ASP A 92 -34.29 9.27 -18.34
C ASP A 92 -34.44 10.51 -17.44
N SER A 93 -34.15 10.32 -16.15
CA SER A 93 -34.06 11.38 -15.14
C SER A 93 -32.60 11.68 -14.82
N SER A 94 -32.30 12.90 -14.40
CA SER A 94 -30.95 13.25 -13.92
C SER A 94 -30.97 13.66 -12.46
N PHE A 95 -29.95 13.23 -11.72
CA PHE A 95 -29.77 13.52 -10.30
C PHE A 95 -28.43 14.19 -10.07
N VAL A 96 -28.39 15.25 -9.27
CA VAL A 96 -27.14 15.89 -8.84
C VAL A 96 -26.93 15.54 -7.38
N TYR A 97 -25.80 14.88 -7.08
CA TYR A 97 -25.40 14.55 -5.73
C TYR A 97 -24.17 15.35 -5.34
N GLN A 98 -24.14 15.83 -4.10
CA GLN A 98 -22.92 16.20 -3.41
C GLN A 98 -22.35 14.94 -2.75
N ILE A 99 -21.17 14.51 -3.20
CA ILE A 99 -20.44 13.36 -2.67
C ILE A 99 -19.26 13.86 -1.85
N THR A 100 -19.19 13.45 -0.59
CA THR A 100 -18.11 13.85 0.33
C THR A 100 -17.42 12.61 0.88
N LEU A 101 -16.08 12.60 0.87
CA LEU A 101 -15.28 11.58 1.54
C LEU A 101 -15.44 11.73 3.06
N THR A 102 -15.67 10.61 3.75
CA THR A 102 -15.76 10.59 5.21
C THR A 102 -14.40 10.31 5.85
N ASP A 103 -14.29 10.51 7.16
CA ASP A 103 -13.09 10.17 7.93
C ASP A 103 -12.71 8.69 7.80
N LYS A 104 -13.69 7.80 7.63
CA LYS A 104 -13.46 6.36 7.46
C LYS A 104 -12.68 6.02 6.19
N ALA A 105 -12.79 6.85 5.15
CA ALA A 105 -12.06 6.67 3.90
C ALA A 105 -10.60 7.15 3.97
N SER A 106 -10.24 7.95 4.99
CA SER A 106 -8.92 8.57 5.13
C SER A 106 -7.73 7.59 4.94
N PRO A 107 -7.71 6.38 5.53
CA PRO A 107 -6.59 5.44 5.37
C PRO A 107 -6.35 4.94 3.93
N LEU A 108 -7.38 5.08 3.08
CA LEU A 108 -7.36 4.66 1.68
C LEU A 108 -7.11 5.82 0.72
N VAL A 109 -7.11 7.07 1.20
CA VAL A 109 -6.89 8.28 0.41
C VAL A 109 -5.41 8.70 0.55
N LEU A 110 -4.69 8.75 -0.56
CA LEU A 110 -3.26 9.11 -0.58
C LEU A 110 -3.04 10.59 -0.88
N LYS A 111 -3.90 11.17 -1.72
CA LYS A 111 -3.86 12.56 -2.12
C LYS A 111 -5.28 13.03 -2.39
N GLN A 112 -5.60 14.24 -1.95
CA GLN A 112 -6.88 14.88 -2.20
C GLN A 112 -6.64 16.23 -2.91
N ASP A 113 -7.35 16.44 -4.01
CA ASP A 113 -7.53 17.73 -4.66
C ASP A 113 -9.00 18.17 -4.46
N GLU A 114 -9.44 19.30 -5.03
CA GLU A 114 -10.77 19.89 -4.77
C GLU A 114 -11.96 18.95 -5.06
N ASN A 115 -11.92 18.19 -6.16
CA ASN A 115 -13.01 17.34 -6.63
C ASN A 115 -12.58 15.91 -7.00
N LYS A 116 -11.36 15.53 -6.61
CA LYS A 116 -10.78 14.23 -6.94
C LYS A 116 -9.76 13.80 -5.90
N ALA A 117 -9.63 12.50 -5.72
CA ALA A 117 -8.67 11.90 -4.83
C ALA A 117 -7.95 10.74 -5.52
N THR A 118 -6.69 10.53 -5.15
CA THR A 118 -5.98 9.29 -5.45
C THR A 118 -6.25 8.32 -4.30
N VAL A 119 -6.93 7.21 -4.60
CA VAL A 119 -7.32 6.22 -3.60
C VAL A 119 -6.67 4.86 -3.88
N LYS A 120 -6.40 4.11 -2.82
CA LYS A 120 -5.98 2.71 -2.91
C LYS A 120 -7.16 1.85 -3.34
N VAL A 121 -6.98 1.02 -4.37
CA VAL A 121 -7.99 0.07 -4.87
C VAL A 121 -7.63 -1.38 -4.57
N VAL A 122 -6.34 -1.67 -4.44
CA VAL A 122 -5.82 -2.99 -4.06
C VAL A 122 -4.64 -2.77 -3.14
N GLU A 123 -4.58 -3.51 -2.04
CA GLU A 123 -3.39 -3.66 -1.20
C GLU A 123 -2.74 -5.01 -1.50
N TYR A 124 -1.42 -5.01 -1.70
CA TYR A 124 -0.64 -6.20 -2.00
C TYR A 124 0.02 -6.69 -0.71
N VAL A 125 -0.45 -7.82 -0.21
CA VAL A 125 0.01 -8.41 1.05
C VAL A 125 0.87 -9.62 0.74
N LEU A 126 1.98 -9.79 1.45
CA LEU A 126 2.83 -10.96 1.29
C LEU A 126 2.03 -12.24 1.55
N SER A 127 2.08 -13.19 0.61
CA SER A 127 1.28 -14.43 0.71
C SER A 127 1.94 -15.47 1.62
N ASP A 128 3.27 -15.45 1.66
CA ASP A 128 4.11 -16.35 2.45
C ASP A 128 5.41 -15.59 2.78
N GLU A 129 5.93 -15.78 3.99
CA GLU A 129 7.21 -15.22 4.43
C GLU A 129 8.39 -15.78 3.62
N LYS A 130 8.25 -17.01 3.10
CA LYS A 130 9.27 -17.62 2.25
C LYS A 130 9.17 -17.12 0.82
N PRO A 131 10.28 -16.62 0.24
CA PRO A 131 10.32 -16.28 -1.17
C PRO A 131 9.96 -17.46 -2.07
N VAL A 132 9.25 -17.16 -3.16
CA VAL A 132 8.95 -18.10 -4.25
C VAL A 132 10.24 -18.50 -4.97
N ASP A 133 11.16 -17.55 -5.13
CA ASP A 133 12.49 -17.79 -5.69
C ASP A 133 13.52 -16.88 -5.02
N PHE A 134 14.75 -17.37 -4.91
CA PHE A 134 15.88 -16.68 -4.34
C PHE A 134 17.15 -17.02 -5.10
N SER A 135 17.86 -15.98 -5.57
CA SER A 135 19.18 -16.15 -6.18
C SER A 135 20.15 -15.07 -5.70
N GLN A 136 21.24 -15.50 -5.09
CA GLN A 136 22.38 -14.62 -4.87
C GLN A 136 23.16 -14.48 -6.19
N VAL A 137 23.14 -13.28 -6.77
CA VAL A 137 23.79 -13.01 -8.07
C VAL A 137 25.29 -12.81 -7.89
N ASN A 138 25.70 -12.16 -6.80
CA ASN A 138 27.10 -11.99 -6.41
C ASN A 138 27.20 -11.69 -4.90
N SER A 139 28.41 -11.45 -4.40
CA SER A 139 28.70 -11.14 -2.99
C SER A 139 28.03 -9.87 -2.44
N SER A 140 27.40 -9.05 -3.29
CA SER A 140 26.79 -7.76 -2.92
C SER A 140 25.37 -7.59 -3.43
N THR A 141 24.83 -8.55 -4.19
CA THR A 141 23.53 -8.45 -4.86
C THR A 141 22.81 -9.80 -4.85
N ALA A 142 21.53 -9.79 -4.48
CA ALA A 142 20.63 -10.92 -4.58
C ALA A 142 19.30 -10.51 -5.21
N LYS A 143 18.57 -11.47 -5.77
CA LYS A 143 17.19 -11.30 -6.26
C LYS A 143 16.27 -12.18 -5.45
N VAL A 144 15.14 -11.62 -5.07
CA VAL A 144 14.11 -12.30 -4.28
C VAL A 144 12.79 -12.11 -4.98
N THR A 145 12.14 -13.21 -5.35
CA THR A 145 10.80 -13.19 -5.92
C THR A 145 9.81 -13.63 -4.86
N VAL A 146 8.79 -12.81 -4.62
CA VAL A 146 7.72 -13.10 -3.67
C VAL A 146 6.37 -13.09 -4.36
N SER A 147 5.42 -13.82 -3.78
CA SER A 147 4.01 -13.78 -4.17
C SER A 147 3.25 -12.80 -3.28
N LEU A 148 2.59 -11.83 -3.89
CA LEU A 148 1.78 -10.83 -3.20
C LEU A 148 0.29 -11.08 -3.52
N LYS A 149 -0.49 -11.36 -2.50
CA LYS A 149 -1.94 -11.52 -2.59
C LYS A 149 -2.60 -10.16 -2.79
N LYS A 150 -3.56 -10.10 -3.71
CA LYS A 150 -4.40 -8.92 -3.93
C LYS A 150 -5.51 -8.87 -2.87
N VAL A 151 -5.59 -7.78 -2.14
CA VAL A 151 -6.68 -7.47 -1.21
C VAL A 151 -7.40 -6.24 -1.73
N ASN A 152 -8.60 -6.44 -2.29
CA ASN A 152 -9.41 -5.34 -2.83
C ASN A 152 -9.91 -4.44 -1.70
N THR A 153 -9.79 -3.13 -1.89
CA THR A 153 -10.36 -2.14 -0.98
C THR A 153 -11.81 -1.83 -1.38
N ASP A 154 -12.49 -1.01 -0.58
CA ASP A 154 -13.84 -0.54 -0.92
C ASP A 154 -13.89 0.29 -2.21
N PHE A 155 -12.77 0.89 -2.63
CA PHE A 155 -12.66 1.64 -3.88
C PHE A 155 -12.34 0.78 -5.10
N ALA A 156 -12.12 -0.53 -4.95
CA ALA A 156 -11.84 -1.44 -6.06
C ALA A 156 -12.80 -1.33 -7.26
N PRO A 157 -14.13 -1.12 -7.09
CA PRO A 157 -15.05 -0.95 -8.23
C PRO A 157 -14.78 0.28 -9.13
N PHE A 158 -13.91 1.19 -8.70
CA PHE A 158 -13.48 2.37 -9.47
C PHE A 158 -12.16 2.15 -10.22
N ASP A 159 -11.57 0.97 -10.11
CA ASP A 159 -10.42 0.56 -10.91
C ASP A 159 -10.88 0.15 -12.32
N LYS A 160 -10.60 0.99 -13.31
CA LYS A 160 -10.96 0.72 -14.71
C LYS A 160 -10.11 -0.38 -15.33
N ASP A 161 -8.92 -0.61 -14.77
CA ASP A 161 -7.95 -1.58 -15.24
C ASP A 161 -7.93 -2.83 -14.33
N ALA A 162 -9.06 -3.12 -13.67
CA ALA A 162 -9.21 -4.28 -12.82
C ALA A 162 -9.16 -5.55 -13.68
N SER A 163 -8.05 -6.29 -13.59
CA SER A 163 -7.93 -7.63 -14.14
C SER A 163 -8.16 -8.65 -13.02
N GLU A 164 -9.28 -9.37 -13.12
CA GLU A 164 -9.67 -10.43 -12.19
C GLU A 164 -9.05 -11.80 -12.52
N ASN A 165 -8.20 -11.87 -13.54
CA ASN A 165 -7.62 -13.14 -14.02
C ASN A 165 -6.61 -13.77 -13.03
N SER A 166 -6.26 -13.08 -11.94
CA SER A 166 -5.42 -13.60 -10.88
C SER A 166 -5.66 -12.87 -9.55
N ASN A 167 -5.66 -13.62 -8.46
CA ASN A 167 -5.77 -13.12 -7.08
C ASN A 167 -4.42 -12.77 -6.44
N PHE A 168 -3.32 -12.92 -7.17
CA PHE A 168 -1.97 -12.60 -6.70
C PHE A 168 -1.11 -12.03 -7.85
N ILE A 169 0.03 -11.45 -7.49
CA ILE A 169 1.10 -11.09 -8.41
C ILE A 169 2.42 -11.65 -7.89
N THR A 170 3.35 -11.95 -8.79
CA THR A 170 4.74 -12.25 -8.43
C THR A 170 5.59 -11.02 -8.70
N LYS A 171 6.41 -10.61 -7.72
CA LYS A 171 7.31 -9.47 -7.89
C LYS A 171 8.71 -9.81 -7.42
N THR A 172 9.68 -9.40 -8.24
CA THR A 172 11.10 -9.61 -7.95
C THR A 172 11.71 -8.32 -7.43
N TYR A 173 12.32 -8.40 -6.26
CA TYR A 173 13.07 -7.34 -5.62
C TYR A 173 14.56 -7.63 -5.70
N LYS A 174 15.35 -6.57 -5.85
CA LYS A 174 16.80 -6.65 -5.83
C LYS A 174 17.29 -6.24 -4.45
N LEU A 175 18.01 -7.14 -3.77
CA LEU A 175 18.71 -6.83 -2.54
C LEU A 175 20.14 -6.41 -2.85
N LYS A 176 20.63 -5.40 -2.12
CA LYS A 176 22.01 -4.93 -2.19
C LYS A 176 22.61 -4.86 -0.79
N LEU A 177 23.84 -5.34 -0.64
CA LEU A 177 24.59 -5.25 0.60
C LEU A 177 25.06 -3.81 0.85
N SER A 178 24.62 -3.22 1.95
CA SER A 178 25.09 -1.96 2.51
C SER A 178 26.17 -2.22 3.54
N LYS A 179 27.23 -1.40 3.57
CA LYS A 179 28.31 -1.54 4.56
C LYS A 179 27.83 -1.28 5.99
N ASP A 180 26.85 -0.38 6.14
CA ASP A 180 26.41 0.11 7.45
C ASP A 180 25.13 -0.62 7.95
N GLU A 181 24.25 -0.99 7.02
CA GLU A 181 22.90 -1.49 7.35
C GLU A 181 22.71 -2.98 7.05
N GLY A 182 23.66 -3.62 6.34
CA GLY A 182 23.50 -4.99 5.84
C GLY A 182 22.68 -5.04 4.54
N TRP A 183 22.05 -6.19 4.27
CA TRP A 183 21.25 -6.39 3.07
C TRP A 183 19.96 -5.56 3.08
N LYS A 184 19.67 -4.84 1.99
CA LYS A 184 18.45 -4.05 1.85
C LYS A 184 17.90 -4.07 0.43
N VAL A 185 16.60 -3.81 0.30
CA VAL A 185 15.95 -3.65 -1.02
C VAL A 185 16.48 -2.38 -1.69
N GLN A 186 17.00 -2.55 -2.90
CA GLN A 186 17.36 -1.46 -3.80
C GLN A 186 16.07 -0.96 -4.49
N LYS A 187 15.69 0.29 -4.23
CA LYS A 187 14.64 1.00 -4.98
C LYS A 187 15.08 1.27 -6.42
#